data_AF-A0A7T8KTK5-F1
#
_entry.id   AF-A0A7T8KTK5-F1
#
_cell.length_a   1.000
_cell.length_b   1.000
_cell.length_c   1.000
_cell.angle_alpha   90.00
_cell.angle_beta   90.00
_cell.angle_gamma   90.00
#
_symmetry.space_group_name_H-M   'P 1'
#
loop_
_entity.id
_entity.type
_entity.pdbx_description
1 polymer ?
#
loop_
_entity_poly.entity_id
_entity_poly.type
_entity_poly.pdbx_seq_one_letter_code
_entity_poly.pdbx_strand_id
1 'polypeptide(L)'
;MPIVGVPGWIGSSAVSVTGQRWMSAARTAVQLPAAGSMSQMAGRSKEVQYSIGANHNYNKDTLINYLKSQGATPVVVTITGDLVSSSSGVPCLDFPSSLTNSYISLVINAGVTVYGRGGNGGSNAAGAAGGNAINNGIGTRLRITNNGAIAGGGGGGGGGNRGRLVFGGGGGCPFGAGGSSSHMSSGATAGTISTPGKGSVGEGSLSAYTGGSGGNVGAAGGRCNTQGNGTEYNGGAAGKAVTGNAPTWTKVGAIYGAHV
;
A
#
# COMPACT_ATOMS: atom_id res chain seq x y z
N MET A 1 -9.80 -26.27 -2.28
CA MET A 1 -9.46 -27.61 -2.81
C MET A 1 -9.81 -27.63 -4.30
N PRO A 2 -8.91 -28.08 -5.19
CA PRO A 2 -9.18 -28.14 -6.63
C PRO A 2 -10.07 -29.33 -7.00
N ILE A 3 -10.74 -29.21 -8.15
CA ILE A 3 -11.49 -30.29 -8.77
C ILE A 3 -10.52 -31.41 -9.19
N VAL A 4 -10.83 -32.64 -8.81
CA VAL A 4 -10.00 -33.82 -9.07
C VAL A 4 -9.92 -34.10 -10.58
N GLY A 5 -8.73 -34.42 -11.08
CA GLY A 5 -8.47 -34.72 -12.50
C GLY A 5 -8.67 -36.19 -12.90
N VAL A 6 -9.14 -37.05 -12.00
CA VAL A 6 -9.34 -38.48 -12.25
C VAL A 6 -10.59 -38.66 -13.12
N PRO A 7 -10.47 -39.31 -14.30
CA PRO A 7 -11.62 -39.64 -15.14
C PRO A 7 -12.73 -40.34 -14.35
N GLY A 8 -13.98 -39.92 -14.54
CA GLY A 8 -15.15 -40.45 -13.82
C GLY A 8 -15.52 -39.71 -12.52
N TRP A 9 -14.58 -38.97 -11.90
CA TRP A 9 -14.83 -38.26 -10.63
C TRP A 9 -14.89 -36.74 -10.75
N ILE A 10 -14.64 -36.20 -11.95
CA ILE A 10 -14.65 -34.74 -12.20
C ILE A 10 -16.02 -34.14 -11.86
N GLY A 11 -17.12 -34.83 -12.23
CA GLY A 11 -18.48 -34.33 -11.99
C GLY A 11 -18.81 -34.19 -10.51
N SER A 12 -18.62 -35.25 -9.71
CA SER A 12 -18.89 -35.23 -8.27
C SER A 12 -17.94 -34.28 -7.51
N SER A 13 -16.68 -34.22 -7.92
CA SER A 13 -15.70 -33.26 -7.38
C SER A 13 -16.06 -31.82 -7.71
N ALA A 14 -16.54 -31.54 -8.93
CA ALA A 14 -17.01 -30.21 -9.33
C ALA A 14 -18.19 -29.75 -8.49
N VAL A 15 -19.16 -30.63 -8.19
CA VAL A 15 -20.28 -30.31 -7.29
C VAL A 15 -19.75 -29.97 -5.89
N SER A 16 -18.83 -30.77 -5.35
CA SER A 16 -18.25 -30.53 -4.01
C SER A 16 -17.50 -29.19 -3.93
N VAL A 17 -16.71 -28.86 -4.95
CA VAL A 17 -15.90 -27.62 -4.98
C VAL A 17 -16.74 -26.37 -5.25
N THR A 18 -17.77 -26.47 -6.08
CA THR A 18 -18.53 -25.29 -6.56
C THR A 18 -19.87 -25.09 -5.85
N GLY A 19 -20.44 -26.15 -5.29
CA GLY A 19 -21.81 -26.23 -4.79
C GLY A 19 -22.87 -26.32 -5.90
N GLN A 20 -22.48 -26.38 -7.18
CA GLN A 20 -23.39 -26.31 -8.32
C GLN A 20 -23.70 -27.69 -8.89
N ARG A 21 -24.98 -28.05 -8.96
CA ARG A 21 -25.43 -29.30 -9.60
C ARG A 21 -25.43 -29.22 -11.12
N TRP A 22 -25.72 -28.02 -11.66
CA TRP A 22 -25.68 -27.77 -13.10
C TRP A 22 -24.24 -27.52 -13.55
N MET A 23 -23.76 -28.31 -14.50
CA MET A 23 -22.36 -28.24 -14.96
C MET A 23 -22.03 -26.91 -15.64
N SER A 24 -22.99 -26.27 -16.31
CA SER A 24 -22.81 -24.92 -16.83
C SER A 24 -22.50 -23.90 -15.73
N ALA A 25 -23.25 -23.95 -14.62
CA ALA A 25 -23.00 -23.11 -13.45
C ALA A 25 -21.69 -23.47 -12.72
N ALA A 26 -21.39 -24.77 -12.60
CA ALA A 26 -20.15 -25.25 -11.99
C ALA A 26 -18.92 -24.77 -12.77
N ARG A 27 -18.99 -24.78 -14.11
CA ARG A 27 -17.94 -24.25 -15.00
C ARG A 27 -17.73 -22.75 -14.77
N THR A 28 -18.81 -21.98 -14.73
CA THR A 28 -18.72 -20.54 -14.47
C THR A 28 -18.13 -20.25 -13.08
N ALA A 29 -18.48 -21.06 -12.06
CA ALA A 29 -17.94 -20.91 -10.70
C ALA A 29 -16.42 -21.18 -10.59
N VAL A 30 -15.82 -21.84 -11.58
CA VAL A 30 -14.37 -22.04 -11.70
C VAL A 30 -13.75 -21.26 -12.87
N GLN A 31 -14.41 -20.16 -13.23
CA GLN A 31 -13.97 -19.19 -14.24
C GLN A 31 -13.77 -19.79 -15.64
N LEU A 32 -14.63 -20.72 -16.05
CA LEU A 32 -14.74 -21.22 -17.41
C LEU A 32 -16.06 -20.77 -18.07
N PRO A 33 -16.13 -20.71 -19.41
CA PRO A 33 -17.40 -20.52 -20.11
C PRO A 33 -18.43 -21.59 -19.73
N ALA A 34 -19.72 -21.21 -19.70
CA ALA A 34 -20.81 -22.12 -19.35
C ALA A 34 -20.86 -23.37 -20.24
N ALA A 35 -20.48 -23.24 -21.52
CA ALA A 35 -20.34 -24.35 -22.45
C ALA A 35 -18.88 -24.88 -22.49
N GLY A 36 -18.72 -26.17 -22.79
CA GLY A 36 -17.43 -26.80 -23.08
C GLY A 36 -17.17 -28.09 -22.29
N SER A 37 -15.99 -28.67 -22.50
CA SER A 37 -15.64 -30.02 -22.01
C SER A 37 -15.33 -30.07 -20.52
N MET A 38 -15.90 -31.05 -19.81
CA MET A 38 -15.73 -31.23 -18.37
C MET A 38 -14.26 -31.44 -17.95
N SER A 39 -13.44 -32.03 -18.81
CA SER A 39 -12.00 -32.20 -18.58
C SER A 39 -11.26 -30.89 -18.30
N GLN A 40 -11.75 -29.76 -18.81
CA GLN A 40 -11.15 -28.44 -18.58
C GLN A 40 -11.30 -27.95 -17.13
N MET A 41 -12.22 -28.54 -16.36
CA MET A 41 -12.44 -28.22 -14.95
C MET A 41 -11.42 -28.89 -14.04
N ALA A 42 -10.72 -29.92 -14.50
CA ALA A 42 -9.71 -30.61 -13.71
C ALA A 42 -8.62 -29.63 -13.23
N GLY A 43 -8.29 -29.70 -11.94
CA GLY A 43 -7.30 -28.82 -11.30
C GLY A 43 -7.78 -27.39 -11.00
N ARG A 44 -8.98 -27.00 -11.45
CA ARG A 44 -9.54 -25.67 -11.17
C ARG A 44 -10.16 -25.60 -9.79
N SER A 45 -10.18 -24.41 -9.20
CA SER A 45 -10.80 -24.15 -7.90
C SER A 45 -11.74 -22.96 -8.01
N LYS A 46 -12.82 -22.96 -7.23
CA LYS A 46 -13.63 -21.77 -7.01
C LYS A 46 -12.78 -20.69 -6.31
N GLU A 47 -13.00 -19.43 -6.64
CA GLU A 47 -12.36 -18.30 -5.96
C GLU A 47 -12.73 -18.27 -4.48
N VAL A 48 -11.74 -17.98 -3.64
CA VAL A 48 -11.95 -17.71 -2.22
C VAL A 48 -12.05 -16.20 -2.01
N GLN A 49 -13.02 -15.77 -1.22
CA GLN A 49 -13.24 -14.37 -0.87
C GLN A 49 -12.51 -14.05 0.44
N TYR A 50 -11.79 -12.94 0.48
CA TYR A 50 -11.11 -12.43 1.67
C TYR A 50 -11.31 -10.93 1.78
N SER A 51 -11.71 -10.44 2.94
CA SER A 51 -11.96 -9.01 3.15
C SER A 51 -11.06 -8.44 4.23
N ILE A 52 -10.57 -7.22 3.99
CA ILE A 52 -9.73 -6.48 4.93
C ILE A 52 -10.42 -5.15 5.23
N GLY A 53 -10.78 -4.95 6.50
CA GLY A 53 -11.33 -3.69 7.01
C GLY A 53 -10.25 -2.64 7.30
N ALA A 54 -10.65 -1.48 7.83
CA ALA A 54 -9.73 -0.38 8.11
C ALA A 54 -8.62 -0.78 9.09
N ASN A 55 -7.38 -0.43 8.78
CA ASN A 55 -6.21 -0.64 9.64
C ASN A 55 -5.08 0.32 9.28
N HIS A 56 -4.77 1.25 10.20
CA HIS A 56 -3.73 2.27 9.99
C HIS A 56 -2.32 1.85 10.47
N ASN A 57 -2.15 0.56 10.74
CA ASN A 57 -0.89 -0.07 11.12
C ASN A 57 -0.81 -1.49 10.51
N TYR A 58 -1.16 -1.61 9.24
CA TYR A 58 -1.32 -2.89 8.56
C TYR A 58 0.02 -3.58 8.30
N ASN A 59 0.13 -4.85 8.68
CA ASN A 59 1.28 -5.69 8.38
C ASN A 59 1.00 -6.52 7.11
N LYS A 60 1.80 -6.29 6.07
CA LYS A 60 1.73 -7.02 4.78
C LYS A 60 1.76 -8.54 4.94
N ASP A 61 2.45 -9.06 5.95
CA ASP A 61 2.65 -10.50 6.12
C ASP A 61 1.36 -11.22 6.52
N THR A 62 0.38 -10.50 7.09
CA THR A 62 -0.97 -11.04 7.35
C THR A 62 -1.62 -11.54 6.07
N LEU A 63 -1.63 -10.73 5.00
CA LEU A 63 -2.19 -11.14 3.71
C LEU A 63 -1.31 -12.19 3.03
N ILE A 64 0.02 -12.06 3.08
CA ILE A 64 0.93 -13.03 2.47
C ILE A 64 0.69 -14.43 3.06
N ASN A 65 0.63 -14.55 4.38
CA ASN A 65 0.44 -15.83 5.06
C ASN A 65 -0.93 -16.43 4.73
N TYR A 66 -1.98 -15.60 4.67
CA TYR A 66 -3.29 -16.03 4.23
C TYR A 66 -3.24 -16.56 2.78
N LEU A 67 -2.69 -15.81 1.83
CA LEU A 67 -2.62 -16.21 0.42
C LEU A 67 -1.84 -17.52 0.24
N LYS A 68 -0.72 -17.69 0.95
CA LYS A 68 0.05 -18.94 0.96
C LYS A 68 -0.76 -20.12 1.48
N SER A 69 -1.57 -19.92 2.52
CA SER A 69 -2.43 -20.98 3.06
C SER A 69 -3.50 -21.47 2.05
N GLN A 70 -3.82 -20.66 1.04
CA GLN A 70 -4.76 -21.05 -0.02
C GLN A 70 -4.10 -21.84 -1.17
N GLY A 71 -2.77 -21.96 -1.18
CA GLY A 71 -2.01 -22.65 -2.23
C GLY A 71 -2.29 -22.08 -3.62
N ALA A 72 -2.53 -22.95 -4.60
CA ALA A 72 -2.82 -22.54 -5.98
C ALA A 72 -4.21 -21.92 -6.20
N THR A 73 -5.08 -21.96 -5.20
CA THR A 73 -6.46 -21.44 -5.28
C THR A 73 -6.44 -19.93 -5.57
N PRO A 74 -7.22 -19.44 -6.55
CA PRO A 74 -7.35 -18.00 -6.78
C PRO A 74 -8.10 -17.33 -5.63
N VAL A 75 -7.71 -16.09 -5.33
CA VAL A 75 -8.27 -15.33 -4.20
C VAL A 75 -8.75 -13.97 -4.69
N VAL A 76 -9.95 -13.59 -4.27
CA VAL A 76 -10.46 -12.23 -4.38
C VAL A 76 -10.26 -11.54 -3.03
N VAL A 77 -9.45 -10.50 -3.02
CA VAL A 77 -9.15 -9.69 -1.84
C VAL A 77 -9.92 -8.38 -1.96
N THR A 78 -10.86 -8.13 -1.07
CA THR A 78 -11.67 -6.91 -1.03
C THR A 78 -11.23 -6.01 0.12
N ILE A 79 -10.78 -4.80 -0.20
CA ILE A 79 -10.43 -3.78 0.79
C ILE A 79 -11.67 -2.93 1.06
N THR A 80 -12.17 -2.98 2.30
CA THR A 80 -13.42 -2.35 2.70
C THR A 80 -13.25 -1.13 3.59
N GLY A 81 -12.03 -0.84 4.04
CA GLY A 81 -11.68 0.37 4.79
C GLY A 81 -10.22 0.77 4.57
N ASP A 82 -9.86 1.99 4.95
CA ASP A 82 -8.53 2.54 4.69
C ASP A 82 -7.41 1.70 5.31
N LEU A 83 -6.38 1.42 4.51
CA LEU A 83 -5.20 0.69 4.95
C LEU A 83 -3.99 1.60 4.92
N VAL A 84 -3.21 1.61 6.01
CA VAL A 84 -1.89 2.25 6.03
C VAL A 84 -0.85 1.24 6.48
N SER A 85 0.25 1.16 5.74
CA SER A 85 1.39 0.34 6.12
C SER A 85 1.85 0.66 7.56
N SER A 86 2.28 -0.38 8.27
CA SER A 86 2.84 -0.24 9.62
C SER A 86 4.15 0.56 9.65
N SER A 87 4.86 0.65 8.52
CA SER A 87 6.13 1.38 8.40
C SER A 87 6.33 1.94 7.00
N SER A 88 7.08 3.05 6.87
CA SER A 88 7.47 3.58 5.57
C SER A 88 8.55 2.73 4.89
N GLY A 89 9.21 1.83 5.63
CA GLY A 89 10.22 0.92 5.10
C GLY A 89 9.65 -0.32 4.39
N VAL A 90 8.34 -0.55 4.46
CA VAL A 90 7.69 -1.71 3.84
C VAL A 90 6.41 -1.29 3.09
N PRO A 91 6.06 -1.96 1.99
CA PRO A 91 4.81 -1.69 1.30
C PRO A 91 3.60 -2.07 2.17
N CYS A 92 2.46 -1.42 1.97
CA CYS A 92 1.22 -1.78 2.68
C CYS A 92 0.74 -3.19 2.28
N LEU A 93 0.70 -3.47 0.98
CA LEU A 93 0.39 -4.78 0.42
C LEU A 93 1.57 -5.29 -0.38
N ASP A 94 1.88 -6.57 -0.22
CA ASP A 94 3.01 -7.21 -0.90
C ASP A 94 2.59 -8.56 -1.45
N PHE A 95 2.81 -8.74 -2.74
CA PHE A 95 2.50 -9.95 -3.48
C PHE A 95 3.80 -10.59 -3.95
N PRO A 96 4.54 -11.29 -3.07
CA PRO A 96 5.85 -11.83 -3.41
C PRO A 96 5.74 -12.88 -4.53
N SER A 97 6.79 -13.00 -5.34
CA SER A 97 6.86 -13.94 -6.47
C SER A 97 6.68 -15.41 -6.06
N SER A 98 6.90 -15.73 -4.79
CA SER A 98 6.70 -17.07 -4.21
C SER A 98 5.22 -17.47 -4.01
N LEU A 99 4.26 -16.56 -4.22
CA LEU A 99 2.84 -16.91 -4.17
C LEU A 99 2.49 -17.86 -5.32
N THR A 100 1.77 -18.93 -5.00
CA THR A 100 1.37 -19.98 -5.96
C THR A 100 -0.06 -19.83 -6.47
N ASN A 101 -0.85 -18.91 -5.90
CA ASN A 101 -2.25 -18.65 -6.30
C ASN A 101 -2.36 -18.37 -7.79
N SER A 102 -3.19 -19.12 -8.53
CA SER A 102 -3.32 -18.95 -9.99
C SER A 102 -3.50 -17.49 -10.44
N TYR A 103 -4.29 -16.71 -9.69
CA TYR A 103 -4.31 -15.26 -9.73
C TYR A 103 -4.83 -14.69 -8.40
N ILE A 104 -4.67 -13.38 -8.23
CA ILE A 104 -5.24 -12.62 -7.11
C ILE A 104 -5.99 -11.44 -7.70
N SER A 105 -7.27 -11.32 -7.39
CA SER A 105 -8.10 -10.17 -7.74
C SER A 105 -8.18 -9.23 -6.54
N LEU A 106 -7.49 -8.11 -6.60
CA LEU A 106 -7.57 -7.05 -5.60
C LEU A 106 -8.67 -6.07 -5.98
N VAL A 107 -9.68 -5.95 -5.12
CA VAL A 107 -10.79 -5.00 -5.25
C VAL A 107 -10.66 -3.96 -4.14
N ILE A 108 -10.44 -2.71 -4.52
CA ILE A 108 -10.44 -1.59 -3.58
C ILE A 108 -11.79 -0.89 -3.73
N ASN A 109 -12.58 -0.84 -2.64
CA ASN A 109 -13.91 -0.26 -2.68
C ASN A 109 -13.87 1.27 -2.86
N ALA A 110 -15.00 1.83 -3.31
CA ALA A 110 -15.14 3.27 -3.42
C ALA A 110 -15.01 3.93 -2.04
N GLY A 111 -14.37 5.11 -2.00
CA GLY A 111 -14.13 5.84 -0.76
C GLY A 111 -13.04 5.24 0.15
N VAL A 112 -12.31 4.22 -0.32
CA VAL A 112 -11.24 3.55 0.44
C VAL A 112 -9.90 3.77 -0.23
N THR A 113 -8.85 3.95 0.56
CA THR A 113 -7.49 4.13 0.08
C THR A 113 -6.51 3.15 0.70
N VAL A 114 -5.62 2.59 -0.14
CA VAL A 114 -4.46 1.83 0.31
C VAL A 114 -3.24 2.74 0.29
N TYR A 115 -2.67 3.00 1.46
CA TYR A 115 -1.56 3.91 1.66
C TYR A 115 -0.26 3.19 2.01
N GLY A 116 0.83 3.58 1.34
CA GLY A 116 2.14 3.50 1.96
C GLY A 116 2.24 4.50 3.12
N ARG A 117 2.99 4.17 4.17
CA ARG A 117 3.13 5.08 5.31
C ARG A 117 3.98 6.30 4.96
N GLY A 118 3.61 7.47 5.46
CA GLY A 118 4.43 8.68 5.36
C GLY A 118 5.81 8.51 6.00
N GLY A 119 6.81 9.13 5.40
CA GLY A 119 8.18 9.16 5.92
C GLY A 119 8.32 10.04 7.16
N ASN A 120 9.19 9.67 8.08
CA ASN A 120 9.48 10.48 9.26
C ASN A 120 10.25 11.74 8.89
N GLY A 121 9.92 12.85 9.54
CA GLY A 121 10.69 14.08 9.44
C GLY A 121 12.08 13.95 10.05
N GLY A 122 13.05 14.65 9.46
CA GLY A 122 14.44 14.62 9.92
C GLY A 122 14.66 15.44 11.19
N SER A 123 15.64 15.05 12.00
CA SER A 123 16.07 15.78 13.22
C SER A 123 17.54 16.15 13.04
N ASN A 124 17.82 17.37 12.58
CA ASN A 124 19.15 17.72 12.03
C ASN A 124 19.65 16.67 11.00
N ALA A 125 18.74 16.20 10.16
CA ALA A 125 18.97 15.16 9.17
C ALA A 125 17.96 15.29 8.02
N ALA A 126 18.17 14.56 6.92
CA ALA A 126 17.19 14.47 5.85
C ALA A 126 15.90 13.79 6.32
N GLY A 127 14.78 14.15 5.69
CA GLY A 127 13.53 13.43 5.88
C GLY A 127 13.60 12.02 5.30
N ALA A 128 12.93 11.06 5.93
CA ALA A 128 12.83 9.70 5.41
C ALA A 128 11.87 9.63 4.21
N ALA A 129 12.09 8.70 3.30
CA ALA A 129 11.19 8.45 2.19
C ALA A 129 9.81 7.97 2.67
N GLY A 130 8.77 8.31 1.91
CA GLY A 130 7.46 7.70 2.06
C GLY A 130 7.46 6.25 1.59
N GLY A 131 6.67 5.41 2.24
CA GLY A 131 6.52 4.01 1.91
C GLY A 131 5.68 3.78 0.67
N ASN A 132 5.86 2.63 0.04
CA ASN A 132 5.07 2.24 -1.12
C ASN A 132 3.70 1.69 -0.68
N ALA A 133 2.66 1.82 -1.51
CA ALA A 133 1.37 1.19 -1.21
C ALA A 133 1.37 -0.30 -1.57
N ILE A 134 1.70 -0.64 -2.81
CA ILE A 134 1.64 -2.02 -3.30
C ILE A 134 2.97 -2.43 -3.93
N ASN A 135 3.48 -3.60 -3.57
CA ASN A 135 4.56 -4.27 -4.29
C ASN A 135 4.04 -5.52 -5.01
N ASN A 136 4.23 -5.60 -6.32
CA ASN A 136 3.77 -6.70 -7.16
C ASN A 136 4.93 -7.56 -7.68
N GLY A 137 5.17 -8.69 -7.04
CA GLY A 137 6.12 -9.71 -7.48
C GLY A 137 5.53 -10.78 -8.42
N ILE A 138 4.21 -10.81 -8.64
CA ILE A 138 3.52 -11.86 -9.42
C ILE A 138 3.06 -11.42 -10.81
N GLY A 139 3.38 -10.19 -11.23
CA GLY A 139 3.07 -9.66 -12.55
C GLY A 139 1.57 -9.62 -12.83
N THR A 140 1.16 -10.05 -14.01
CA THR A 140 -0.24 -10.00 -14.48
C THR A 140 -1.19 -10.94 -13.73
N ARG A 141 -0.66 -11.84 -12.87
CA ARG A 141 -1.46 -12.65 -11.94
C ARG A 141 -2.12 -11.79 -10.86
N LEU A 142 -1.56 -10.62 -10.53
CA LEU A 142 -2.26 -9.61 -9.75
C LEU A 142 -3.20 -8.83 -10.68
N ARG A 143 -4.48 -8.82 -10.36
CA ARG A 143 -5.52 -8.10 -11.11
C ARG A 143 -6.11 -7.05 -10.20
N ILE A 144 -6.09 -5.79 -10.59
CA ILE A 144 -6.52 -4.68 -9.72
C ILE A 144 -7.78 -4.03 -10.28
N THR A 145 -8.82 -4.01 -9.46
CA THR A 145 -10.02 -3.20 -9.64
C THR A 145 -10.02 -2.11 -8.58
N ASN A 146 -9.51 -0.93 -8.93
CA ASN A 146 -9.45 0.21 -8.02
C ASN A 146 -10.69 1.11 -8.21
N ASN A 147 -11.63 1.05 -7.26
CA ASN A 147 -12.76 1.99 -7.19
C ASN A 147 -12.51 3.13 -6.20
N GLY A 148 -11.42 3.07 -5.43
CA GLY A 148 -10.99 4.09 -4.48
C GLY A 148 -9.66 4.69 -4.93
N ALA A 149 -8.67 4.66 -4.04
CA ALA A 149 -7.32 5.16 -4.33
C ALA A 149 -6.19 4.21 -3.91
N ILE A 150 -5.06 4.33 -4.60
CA ILE A 150 -3.77 3.74 -4.20
C ILE A 150 -2.75 4.86 -4.09
N ALA A 151 -2.13 4.99 -2.93
CA ALA A 151 -1.34 6.17 -2.59
C ALA A 151 -0.01 5.80 -1.95
N GLY A 152 1.10 6.16 -2.58
CA GLY A 152 2.40 6.16 -1.90
C GLY A 152 2.39 7.15 -0.73
N GLY A 153 3.13 6.84 0.34
CA GLY A 153 3.31 7.77 1.45
C GLY A 153 4.06 9.01 0.99
N GLY A 154 3.77 10.17 1.58
CA GLY A 154 4.54 11.37 1.41
C GLY A 154 5.89 11.28 2.09
N GLY A 155 6.91 11.94 1.54
CA GLY A 155 8.23 12.03 2.17
C GLY A 155 8.20 12.87 3.44
N GLY A 156 9.03 12.54 4.43
CA GLY A 156 9.22 13.39 5.60
C GLY A 156 9.93 14.70 5.25
N GLY A 157 9.65 15.77 5.97
CA GLY A 157 10.38 17.02 5.81
C GLY A 157 11.83 16.93 6.29
N GLY A 158 12.72 17.72 5.70
CA GLY A 158 14.10 17.83 6.15
C GLY A 158 14.21 18.60 7.46
N GLY A 159 15.08 18.14 8.36
CA GLY A 159 15.48 18.88 9.55
C GLY A 159 16.66 19.82 9.28
N GLY A 160 17.17 20.44 10.34
CA GLY A 160 18.34 21.31 10.26
C GLY A 160 18.81 21.76 11.64
N ASN A 161 19.86 22.57 11.66
CA ASN A 161 20.38 23.16 12.88
C ASN A 161 20.85 24.59 12.60
N ARG A 162 20.69 25.45 13.61
CA ARG A 162 21.38 26.74 13.68
C ARG A 162 21.92 26.95 15.10
N GLY A 163 23.21 26.72 15.29
CA GLY A 163 23.85 26.79 16.60
C GLY A 163 23.21 25.80 17.59
N ARG A 164 22.53 26.31 18.62
CA ARG A 164 21.84 25.48 19.62
C ARG A 164 20.43 25.04 19.19
N LEU A 165 19.89 25.60 18.10
CA LEU A 165 18.54 25.31 17.62
C LEU A 165 18.56 24.06 16.75
N VAL A 166 17.67 23.11 17.03
CA VAL A 166 17.44 21.93 16.17
C VAL A 166 16.06 22.04 15.55
N PHE A 167 16.00 22.13 14.23
CA PHE A 167 14.76 22.14 13.47
C PHE A 167 14.38 20.70 13.10
N GLY A 168 13.15 20.33 13.46
CA GLY A 168 12.54 19.06 13.11
C GLY A 168 11.72 19.20 11.83
N GLY A 169 11.84 18.25 10.91
CA GLY A 169 10.97 18.16 9.74
C GLY A 169 9.59 17.61 10.11
N GLY A 170 8.55 18.01 9.37
CA GLY A 170 7.21 17.45 9.53
C GLY A 170 7.12 16.02 8.98
N GLY A 171 6.27 15.19 9.58
CA GLY A 171 6.04 13.83 9.08
C GLY A 171 5.23 13.81 7.78
N GLY A 172 5.57 12.92 6.85
CA GLY A 172 4.81 12.75 5.60
C GLY A 172 3.40 12.21 5.84
N CYS A 173 2.49 12.49 4.90
CA CYS A 173 1.13 11.94 4.92
C CYS A 173 1.11 10.52 4.31
N PRO A 174 0.52 9.49 4.94
CA PRO A 174 -0.12 9.50 6.25
C PRO A 174 0.80 9.01 7.38
N PHE A 175 0.64 9.58 8.58
CA PHE A 175 1.22 9.06 9.83
C PHE A 175 2.75 8.91 9.89
N GLY A 176 3.49 9.67 9.06
CA GLY A 176 4.92 9.90 9.29
C GLY A 176 5.11 10.67 10.59
N ALA A 177 6.12 10.32 11.38
CA ALA A 177 6.42 11.03 12.62
C ALA A 177 7.08 12.39 12.33
N GLY A 178 6.82 13.39 13.17
CA GLY A 178 7.60 14.63 13.16
C GLY A 178 9.01 14.39 13.69
N GLY A 179 9.98 15.14 13.18
CA GLY A 179 11.35 15.16 13.69
C GLY A 179 11.44 15.87 15.03
N SER A 180 12.41 15.46 15.85
CA SER A 180 12.73 16.14 17.10
C SER A 180 13.20 17.57 16.85
N SER A 181 12.82 18.47 17.75
CA SER A 181 13.19 19.88 17.66
C SER A 181 13.48 20.43 19.06
N SER A 182 14.32 21.46 19.15
CA SER A 182 14.71 22.09 20.41
C SER A 182 14.74 23.61 20.27
N HIS A 183 14.29 24.32 21.31
CA HIS A 183 14.23 25.79 21.36
C HIS A 183 13.41 26.40 20.20
N MET A 184 12.19 25.88 20.00
CA MET A 184 11.28 26.27 18.93
C MET A 184 10.02 26.93 19.50
N SER A 185 9.42 27.86 18.75
CA SER A 185 8.07 28.37 19.07
C SER A 185 6.98 27.33 18.79
N SER A 186 7.22 26.43 17.82
CA SER A 186 6.37 25.27 17.54
C SER A 186 7.24 24.09 17.13
N GLY A 187 7.00 22.92 17.74
CA GLY A 187 7.63 21.66 17.33
C GLY A 187 7.12 21.18 15.98
N ALA A 188 7.85 20.25 15.37
CA ALA A 188 7.39 19.56 14.17
C ALA A 188 6.25 18.60 14.51
N THR A 189 5.30 18.42 13.59
CA THR A 189 4.13 17.57 13.82
C THR A 189 4.19 16.31 12.97
N ALA A 190 3.50 15.26 13.43
CA ALA A 190 3.24 14.08 12.61
C ALA A 190 2.26 14.41 11.48
N GLY A 191 2.30 13.61 10.41
CA GLY A 191 1.25 13.58 9.41
C GLY A 191 -0.01 12.93 9.97
N THR A 192 -1.17 13.42 9.57
CA THR A 192 -2.46 12.76 9.80
C THR A 192 -2.77 11.83 8.62
N ILE A 193 -3.96 11.20 8.60
CA ILE A 193 -4.38 10.41 7.44
C ILE A 193 -4.57 11.26 6.17
N SER A 194 -4.89 12.55 6.33
CA SER A 194 -5.33 13.42 5.23
C SER A 194 -4.41 14.61 5.00
N THR A 195 -3.46 14.88 5.89
CA THR A 195 -2.56 16.04 5.80
C THR A 195 -1.15 15.70 6.24
N PRO A 196 -0.12 16.26 5.59
CA PRO A 196 1.25 16.16 6.08
C PRO A 196 1.44 16.95 7.38
N GLY A 197 2.44 16.54 8.14
CA GLY A 197 2.94 17.26 9.30
C GLY A 197 3.70 18.52 8.89
N LYS A 198 3.64 19.53 9.76
CA LYS A 198 4.39 20.78 9.59
C LYS A 198 5.79 20.62 10.19
N GLY A 199 6.79 21.24 9.57
CA GLY A 199 8.11 21.38 10.20
C GLY A 199 8.05 22.32 11.41
N SER A 200 9.06 22.25 12.27
CA SER A 200 9.16 23.13 13.43
C SER A 200 9.39 24.59 13.01
N VAL A 201 9.07 25.54 13.89
CA VAL A 201 9.25 26.99 13.65
C VAL A 201 10.14 27.57 14.74
N GLY A 202 11.15 28.37 14.34
CA GLY A 202 12.05 29.04 15.28
C GLY A 202 11.33 30.01 16.22
N GLU A 203 11.94 30.32 17.37
CA GLU A 203 11.36 31.22 18.38
C GLU A 203 11.73 32.70 18.15
N GLY A 204 10.82 33.62 18.50
CA GLY A 204 11.09 35.06 18.49
C GLY A 204 11.51 35.60 17.13
N SER A 205 12.65 36.28 17.06
CA SER A 205 13.22 36.84 15.82
C SER A 205 13.65 35.78 14.79
N LEU A 206 13.56 34.50 15.15
CA LEU A 206 13.96 33.35 14.35
C LEU A 206 12.76 32.62 13.72
N SER A 207 11.55 33.17 13.84
CA SER A 207 10.31 32.59 13.30
C SER A 207 10.28 32.43 11.78
N ALA A 208 11.17 33.13 11.06
CA ALA A 208 11.36 32.96 9.63
C ALA A 208 12.07 31.66 9.25
N TYR A 209 12.67 30.95 10.22
CA TYR A 209 13.35 29.67 10.01
C TYR A 209 12.45 28.50 10.37
N THR A 210 12.40 27.51 9.49
CA THR A 210 11.45 26.40 9.59
C THR A 210 12.10 25.07 9.22
N GLY A 211 11.69 24.00 9.90
CA GLY A 211 11.87 22.66 9.38
C GLY A 211 11.06 22.47 8.10
N GLY A 212 11.49 21.53 7.25
CA GLY A 212 10.72 21.18 6.06
C GLY A 212 9.37 20.59 6.44
N SER A 213 8.31 20.91 5.70
CA SER A 213 7.01 20.24 5.87
C SER A 213 7.05 18.83 5.29
N GLY A 214 6.23 17.92 5.82
CA GLY A 214 6.02 16.62 5.19
C GLY A 214 5.36 16.78 3.81
N GLY A 215 5.57 15.80 2.95
CA GLY A 215 4.90 15.69 1.66
C GLY A 215 3.48 15.16 1.82
N ASN A 216 2.56 15.61 0.97
CA ASN A 216 1.27 14.95 0.81
C ASN A 216 1.47 13.54 0.19
N VAL A 217 0.42 12.73 0.13
CA VAL A 217 0.48 11.39 -0.48
C VAL A 217 1.05 11.46 -1.91
N GLY A 218 2.01 10.57 -2.20
CA GLY A 218 2.72 10.54 -3.48
C GLY A 218 3.64 11.73 -3.76
N ALA A 219 3.90 12.61 -2.79
CA ALA A 219 4.76 13.78 -2.94
C ALA A 219 5.99 13.74 -2.01
N ALA A 220 7.08 14.40 -2.43
CA ALA A 220 8.29 14.54 -1.62
C ALA A 220 8.07 15.51 -0.45
N GLY A 221 8.88 15.38 0.60
CA GLY A 221 8.92 16.35 1.70
C GLY A 221 9.65 17.63 1.33
N GLY A 222 9.36 18.71 2.04
CA GLY A 222 10.05 19.99 1.90
C GLY A 222 11.44 19.99 2.53
N ARG A 223 12.32 20.86 2.04
CA ARG A 223 13.64 21.14 2.63
C ARG A 223 13.50 22.02 3.89
N CYS A 224 14.40 21.87 4.86
CA CYS A 224 14.54 22.85 5.94
C CYS A 224 14.99 24.21 5.39
N ASN A 225 14.51 25.30 5.99
CA ASN A 225 14.86 26.67 5.63
C ASN A 225 15.44 27.41 6.83
N THR A 226 16.76 27.54 6.87
CA THR A 226 17.52 28.41 7.79
C THR A 226 18.09 29.64 7.06
N GLN A 227 17.70 29.85 5.80
CA GLN A 227 18.21 30.89 4.90
C GLN A 227 19.75 30.87 4.79
N GLY A 228 20.35 29.67 4.79
CA GLY A 228 21.80 29.48 4.71
C GLY A 228 22.57 29.81 5.99
N ASN A 229 21.89 30.13 7.11
CA ASN A 229 22.53 30.46 8.38
C ASN A 229 22.77 29.24 9.29
N GLY A 230 22.79 28.03 8.71
CA GLY A 230 22.84 26.76 9.43
C GLY A 230 22.87 25.55 8.50
N THR A 231 22.67 24.36 9.05
CA THR A 231 22.51 23.13 8.26
C THR A 231 21.08 23.01 7.76
N GLU A 232 20.92 22.64 6.49
CA GLU A 232 19.62 22.48 5.85
C GLU A 232 19.58 21.17 5.08
N TYR A 233 18.78 20.22 5.57
CA TYR A 233 18.61 18.95 4.89
C TYR A 233 17.37 18.96 4.00
N ASN A 234 17.42 18.16 2.93
CA ASN A 234 16.30 17.95 2.03
C ASN A 234 15.23 17.06 2.67
N GLY A 235 14.00 17.18 2.16
CA GLY A 235 12.94 16.23 2.48
C GLY A 235 13.17 14.87 1.83
N GLY A 236 12.46 13.88 2.34
CA GLY A 236 12.46 12.53 1.80
C GLY A 236 11.70 12.43 0.48
N ALA A 237 12.03 11.41 -0.30
CA ALA A 237 11.35 11.12 -1.55
C ALA A 237 9.88 10.68 -1.32
N ALA A 238 9.06 10.85 -2.35
CA ALA A 238 7.72 10.30 -2.42
C ALA A 238 7.75 8.77 -2.44
N GLY A 239 6.81 8.15 -1.72
CA GLY A 239 6.46 6.75 -1.89
C GLY A 239 5.72 6.52 -3.21
N LYS A 240 5.76 5.27 -3.68
CA LYS A 240 5.13 4.85 -4.94
C LYS A 240 3.80 4.15 -4.68
N ALA A 241 2.84 4.32 -5.60
CA ALA A 241 1.56 3.64 -5.51
C ALA A 241 1.69 2.14 -5.81
N VAL A 242 2.35 1.79 -6.92
CA VAL A 242 2.58 0.38 -7.30
C VAL A 242 4.02 0.20 -7.77
N THR A 243 4.70 -0.82 -7.25
CA THR A 243 6.08 -1.16 -7.61
C THR A 243 6.23 -2.61 -8.05
N GLY A 244 7.39 -2.94 -8.61
CA GLY A 244 7.69 -4.27 -9.12
C GLY A 244 7.20 -4.43 -10.56
N ASN A 245 6.38 -5.44 -10.81
CA ASN A 245 5.86 -5.75 -12.13
C ASN A 245 4.47 -5.13 -12.37
N ALA A 246 4.16 -4.83 -13.64
CA ALA A 246 2.84 -4.35 -14.02
C ALA A 246 1.75 -5.40 -13.68
N PRO A 247 0.69 -5.03 -12.93
CA PRO A 247 -0.47 -5.87 -12.75
C PRO A 247 -1.36 -5.85 -13.99
N THR A 248 -2.40 -6.69 -14.01
CA THR A 248 -3.53 -6.49 -14.93
C THR A 248 -4.47 -5.45 -14.31
N TRP A 249 -4.58 -4.28 -14.91
CA TRP A 249 -5.53 -3.26 -14.48
C TRP A 249 -6.92 -3.57 -15.03
N THR A 250 -7.83 -4.05 -14.18
CA THR A 250 -9.26 -4.12 -14.50
C THR A 250 -9.89 -2.73 -14.40
N LYS A 251 -9.42 -1.92 -13.45
CA LYS A 251 -9.73 -0.49 -13.33
C LYS A 251 -8.61 0.22 -12.58
N VAL A 252 -8.07 1.30 -13.13
CA VAL A 252 -6.92 2.03 -12.54
C VAL A 252 -7.33 2.90 -11.34
N GLY A 253 -8.48 3.56 -11.40
CA GLY A 253 -8.97 4.43 -10.31
C GLY A 253 -8.04 5.62 -10.03
N ALA A 254 -8.11 6.16 -8.80
CA ALA A 254 -7.23 7.25 -8.38
C ALA A 254 -5.87 6.70 -7.93
N ILE A 255 -4.78 7.33 -8.38
CA ILE A 255 -3.40 6.94 -8.09
C ILE A 255 -2.62 8.17 -7.62
N TYR A 256 -1.95 8.07 -6.47
CA TYR A 256 -1.07 9.11 -5.94
C TYR A 256 0.35 8.56 -5.77
N GLY A 257 1.28 9.04 -6.60
CA GLY A 257 2.65 8.52 -6.71
C GLY A 257 2.86 7.63 -7.93
N ALA A 258 4.11 7.28 -8.22
CA ALA A 258 4.45 6.49 -9.40
C ALA A 258 3.83 5.08 -9.36
N HIS A 259 3.47 4.54 -10.52
CA HIS A 259 2.97 3.17 -10.68
C HIS A 259 3.48 2.54 -11.98
N VAL A 260 3.37 1.21 -12.06
CA VAL A 260 3.70 0.36 -13.21
C VAL A 260 2.45 -0.27 -13.82
#